data_AF-A0A5B8UAT0-F1
#
_entry.id   AF-A0A5B8UAT0-F1
#
_cell.length_a   1.000
_cell.length_b   1.000
_cell.length_c   1.000
_cell.angle_alpha   90.00
_cell.angle_beta   90.00
_cell.angle_gamma   90.00
#
_symmetry.space_group_name_H-M   'P 1'
#
loop_
_entity.id
_entity.type
_entity.pdbx_description
1 polymer ?
#
loop_
_entity_poly.entity_id
_entity_poly.type
_entity_poly.pdbx_seq_one_letter_code
_entity_poly.pdbx_strand_id
1 'polypeptide(L)' 'MSGLDPELPPVGEEIHLPGGSLQPLLLTVGITIALIGVTTSLILVIAGGVLALWTLIRWIVDARHEMAELPVHHDGDRH' A
#
# COMPACT_ATOMS: atom_id res chain seq x y z
N MET A 1 -20.64 -35.57 17.91
CA MET A 1 -21.02 -34.39 17.09
C MET A 1 -19.90 -34.19 16.08
N SER A 2 -20.26 -33.84 14.84
CA SER A 2 -19.41 -33.90 13.65
C SER A 2 -18.25 -32.90 13.71
N GLY A 3 -17.02 -33.34 13.46
CA GLY A 3 -15.81 -32.51 13.42
C GLY A 3 -15.65 -31.72 12.11
N LEU A 4 -16.69 -30.96 11.73
CA LEU A 4 -16.69 -30.06 10.56
C LEU A 4 -17.42 -28.74 10.85
N ASP A 5 -17.32 -28.22 12.07
CA ASP A 5 -17.59 -26.79 12.26
C ASP A 5 -16.29 -26.06 11.96
N PRO A 6 -16.17 -25.33 10.82
CA PRO A 6 -15.07 -24.41 10.65
C PRO A 6 -15.13 -23.44 11.82
N GLU A 7 -14.05 -23.36 12.59
CA GLU A 7 -13.87 -22.37 13.63
C GLU A 7 -13.86 -21.01 12.92
N LEU A 8 -15.05 -20.43 12.79
CA LEU A 8 -15.21 -19.12 12.18
C LEU A 8 -14.41 -18.17 13.06
N PRO A 9 -13.44 -17.42 12.51
CA PRO A 9 -12.72 -16.45 13.29
C PRO A 9 -13.71 -15.54 14.01
N PRO A 10 -13.43 -15.18 15.28
CA PRO A 10 -14.37 -14.43 16.09
C PRO A 10 -14.84 -13.20 15.31
N VAL A 11 -16.17 -12.97 15.26
CA VAL A 11 -16.74 -11.76 14.65
C VAL A 11 -16.08 -10.55 15.31
N GLY A 12 -15.18 -9.90 14.56
CA GLY A 12 -14.31 -8.84 15.09
C GLY A 12 -12.81 -9.13 15.04
N GLU A 13 -12.34 -10.17 14.36
CA GLU A 13 -10.92 -10.31 14.03
C GLU A 13 -10.44 -9.01 13.38
N GLU A 14 -9.65 -8.27 14.14
CA GLU A 14 -9.40 -6.84 13.96
C GLU A 14 -8.63 -6.68 12.64
N ILE A 15 -9.34 -6.39 11.54
CA ILE A 15 -8.70 -6.15 10.25
C ILE A 15 -7.82 -4.92 10.45
N HIS A 16 -6.51 -5.15 10.44
CA HIS A 16 -5.52 -4.07 10.45
C HIS A 16 -5.70 -3.24 9.17
N LEU A 17 -6.49 -2.18 9.28
CA LEU A 17 -6.62 -1.20 8.23
C LEU A 17 -5.38 -0.31 8.25
N PRO A 18 -4.74 -0.06 7.09
CA PRO A 18 -3.67 0.92 7.04
C PRO A 18 -4.19 2.29 7.48
N GLY A 19 -3.30 3.10 8.04
CA GLY A 19 -3.61 4.49 8.35
C GLY A 19 -4.08 5.26 7.11
N GLY A 20 -4.78 6.38 7.34
CA GLY A 20 -5.19 7.25 6.24
C GLY A 20 -3.99 7.73 5.41
N SER A 21 -4.10 7.64 4.08
CA SER A 21 -2.98 7.87 3.15
C SER A 21 -3.40 8.79 2.00
N LEU A 22 -2.63 9.86 1.74
CA LEU A 22 -2.82 10.76 0.58
C LEU A 22 -2.02 10.30 -0.66
N GLN A 23 -1.11 9.36 -0.48
CA GLN A 23 -0.22 8.84 -1.52
C GLN A 23 -1.00 8.31 -2.74
N PRO A 24 -2.14 7.59 -2.62
CA PRO A 24 -2.92 7.15 -3.77
C PRO A 24 -3.46 8.31 -4.62
N LEU A 25 -3.90 9.39 -3.98
CA LEU A 25 -4.42 10.56 -4.67
C LEU A 25 -3.30 11.27 -5.45
N LEU A 26 -2.16 11.50 -4.81
CA LEU A 26 -1.00 12.14 -5.44
C LEU A 26 -0.45 11.30 -6.61
N LEU A 27 -0.42 9.98 -6.46
CA LEU A 27 -0.01 9.07 -7.53
C LEU A 27 -0.96 9.16 -8.73
N THR A 28 -2.27 9.19 -8.47
CA THR A 28 -3.30 9.34 -9.51
C THR A 28 -3.12 10.67 -10.26
N VAL A 29 -2.86 11.76 -9.56
CA VAL A 29 -2.58 13.08 -10.17
C VAL A 29 -1.34 13.01 -11.06
N GLY A 30 -0.23 12.45 -10.57
CA GLY A 30 1.01 12.30 -11.35
C GLY A 30 0.83 11.47 -12.61
N ILE A 31 0.15 10.33 -12.51
CA ILE A 31 -0.17 9.46 -13.66
C ILE A 31 -1.06 10.21 -14.66
N THR A 32 -2.08 10.94 -14.18
CA THR A 32 -2.99 11.69 -15.04
C THR A 32 -2.25 12.78 -15.83
N ILE A 33 -1.37 13.54 -15.18
CA ILE A 33 -0.52 14.54 -15.83
C ILE A 33 0.39 13.87 -16.88
N ALA A 34 0.98 12.73 -16.56
CA ALA A 34 1.83 12.00 -17.50
C ALA A 34 1.05 11.52 -18.73
N LEU A 35 -0.16 10.97 -18.53
CA LEU A 35 -1.03 10.52 -19.63
C LEU A 35 -1.46 11.68 -20.54
N ILE A 36 -1.81 12.83 -19.97
CA ILE A 36 -2.08 14.04 -20.73
C ILE A 36 -0.82 14.46 -21.50
N GLY A 37 0.36 14.38 -20.86
CA GLY A 37 1.63 14.70 -21.50
C GLY A 37 1.95 13.81 -22.70
N VAL A 38 1.65 12.51 -22.63
CA VAL A 38 1.91 11.57 -23.74
C VAL A 38 1.21 12.04 -25.02
N THR A 39 0.05 12.68 -24.92
CA THR A 39 -0.71 13.17 -26.07
C THR A 39 -0.46 14.63 -26.42
N THR A 40 0.20 15.42 -25.56
CA THR A 40 0.31 16.88 -25.72
C THR A 40 1.74 17.42 -25.66
N SER A 41 2.59 16.95 -24.73
CA SER A 41 3.93 17.49 -24.51
C SER A 41 4.81 16.58 -23.66
N LEU A 42 6.05 16.36 -24.10
CA LEU A 42 7.07 15.61 -23.36
C LEU A 42 7.39 16.24 -22.00
N ILE A 43 7.24 17.57 -21.84
CA ILE A 43 7.47 18.26 -20.57
C ILE A 43 6.48 17.76 -19.50
N LEU A 44 5.21 17.60 -19.87
CA LEU A 44 4.19 17.08 -18.96
C LEU A 44 4.41 15.60 -18.63
N VAL A 45 4.93 14.81 -19.57
CA VAL A 45 5.33 13.42 -19.31
C VAL A 45 6.38 13.38 -18.21
N ILE A 46 7.42 14.20 -18.34
CA ILE A 46 8.51 14.26 -17.35
C ILE A 46 7.97 14.75 -16.01
N ALA A 47 7.19 15.83 -15.98
CA ALA A 47 6.63 16.38 -14.75
C ALA A 47 5.72 15.37 -14.02
N GLY A 48 4.79 14.75 -14.73
CA GLY A 48 3.89 13.73 -14.18
C GLY A 48 4.63 12.47 -13.75
N GLY A 49 5.61 12.03 -14.54
CA GLY A 49 6.46 10.87 -14.24
C GLY A 49 7.31 11.07 -12.99
N VAL A 50 7.92 12.25 -12.83
CA VAL A 50 8.68 12.60 -11.61
C VAL A 50 7.77 12.61 -10.39
N LEU A 51 6.59 13.24 -10.48
CA LEU A 51 5.63 13.26 -9.37
C LEU A 51 5.16 11.86 -8.99
N ALA A 52 4.80 11.03 -9.97
CA ALA A 52 4.37 9.66 -9.75
C ALA A 52 5.47 8.81 -9.12
N LEU A 53 6.70 8.89 -9.65
CA LEU A 53 7.84 8.12 -9.15
C LEU A 53 8.20 8.54 -7.72
N TRP A 54 8.26 9.84 -7.45
CA TRP A 54 8.54 10.35 -6.11
C TRP A 54 7.48 9.92 -5.10
N THR A 55 6.20 10.03 -5.47
CA THR A 55 5.08 9.58 -4.62
C THR A 55 5.16 8.09 -4.35
N LEU A 56 5.42 7.27 -5.37
CA LEU A 56 5.54 5.82 -5.24
C LEU A 56 6.71 5.42 -4.33
N ILE A 57 7.89 6.02 -4.52
CA ILE A 57 9.07 5.76 -3.67
C ILE A 57 8.73 6.08 -2.21
N ARG A 58 8.18 7.27 -1.95
CA ARG A 58 7.83 7.69 -0.60
C ARG A 58 6.78 6.77 0.02
N TRP A 59 5.78 6.36 -0.76
CA TRP A 59 4.75 5.44 -0.30
C TRP A 59 5.30 4.06 0.07
N ILE A 60 6.26 3.54 -0.70
CA ILE A 60 6.96 2.30 -0.37
C ILE A 60 7.76 2.45 0.92
N VAL A 61 8.45 3.58 1.13
CA VAL A 61 9.21 3.81 2.38
C VAL A 61 8.26 3.83 3.58
N ASP A 62 7.14 4.56 3.48
CA ASP A 62 6.14 4.64 4.55
C ASP A 62 5.56 3.25 4.86
N ALA A 63 5.13 2.50 3.83
CA ALA A 63 4.64 1.14 4.00
C ALA A 63 5.68 0.22 4.65
N ARG A 64 6.97 0.36 4.29
CA ARG A 64 8.06 -0.40 4.92
C ARG A 64 8.27 -0.02 6.37
N HIS A 65 8.07 1.25 6.73
CA HIS A 65 8.16 1.70 8.11
C HIS A 65 7.03 1.11 8.95
N GLU A 66 5.78 1.19 8.46
CA GLU A 66 4.60 0.59 9.11
C GLU A 66 4.77 -0.92 9.33
N MET A 67 5.30 -1.65 8.34
CA MET A 67 5.56 -3.08 8.47
C MET A 67 6.70 -3.42 9.44
N ALA A 68 7.69 -2.53 9.61
CA ALA A 68 8.83 -2.75 10.50
C ALA A 68 8.47 -2.59 11.98
N GLU A 69 7.38 -1.91 12.29
CA GLU A 69 6.87 -1.76 13.66
C GLU A 69 6.16 -3.02 14.17
N LEU A 70 5.80 -3.94 13.27
CA LEU A 70 5.23 -5.24 13.64
C LEU A 70 6.33 -6.16 14.17
N PRO A 71 6.17 -6.75 15.37
CA PRO A 71 7.14 -7.71 15.89
C PRO A 71 7.22 -8.91 14.94
N VAL A 72 8.43 -9.33 14.58
CA VAL A 72 8.68 -10.58 13.86
C VAL A 72 8.25 -11.72 14.78
N HIS A 73 6.98 -12.16 14.72
CA HIS A 73 6.54 -13.34 15.44
C HIS A 73 7.28 -14.55 14.87
N HIS A 74 8.25 -15.03 15.64
CA HIS A 74 8.94 -16.28 15.44
C HIS A 74 8.21 -17.32 16.29
N ASP A 75 7.11 -17.88 15.79
CA ASP A 75 6.53 -19.10 16.38
C ASP A 75 7.44 -20.28 16.00
N GLY A 76 8.57 -20.32 16.69
CA GLY A 76 9.59 -21.36 16.64
C GLY A 76 9.85 -22.00 18.00
N ASP A 77 8.99 -21.77 18.99
CA ASP A 77 9.04 -22.50 20.26
C ASP A 77 8.22 -23.79 20.13
N ARG A 78 8.94 -24.85 19.76
CA ARG A 78 8.58 -26.23 20.14
C ARG A 78 8.43 -26.27 21.66
N HIS A 79 7.37 -26.89 22.17
CA HIS A 79 7.40 -27.97 23.17
C HIS A 79 6.01 -28.58 23.35
#